data_AF-A0A9R0I2E5-F1
#
_entry.id   AF-A0A9R0I2E5-F1
#
_cell.length_a   1.000
_cell.length_b   1.000
_cell.length_c   1.000
_cell.angle_alpha   90.00
_cell.angle_beta   90.00
_cell.angle_gamma   90.00
#
_symmetry.space_group_name_H-M   'P 1'
#
loop_
_entity.id
_entity.type
_entity.pdbx_description
1 polymer ?
#
loop_
_entity_poly.entity_id
_entity_poly.type
_entity_poly.pdbx_seq_one_letter_code
_entity_poly.pdbx_strand_id
1 'polypeptide(L)'
;MKTWGAKVHPSPSELTEAGRRILQSDPLSPGSLGITIKEAVEAVIGEECIKQMTTFGETPDVIIGCTGGGCNFGELCFPFIREKLIGKMNLLKRSIEPTACPSLAKGVFSYGSGDPTGMTPLLKMHTLGHDFIPDPIHAGGLLYHGMTPLISHAYELGLMEAVAILQTECFQ
;
A
#
# COMPACT_ATOMS: atom_id res chain seq x y z
N MET A 1 0.36 -19.07 10.30
CA MET A 1 1.76 -18.93 10.76
C MET A 1 2.23 -20.13 11.59
N LYS A 2 1.60 -20.44 12.74
CA LYS A 2 2.01 -21.58 13.60
C LYS A 2 2.06 -22.94 12.89
N THR A 3 1.10 -23.22 12.00
CA THR A 3 1.10 -24.45 11.17
C THR A 3 2.35 -24.61 10.31
N TRP A 4 3.02 -23.51 9.97
CA TRP A 4 4.26 -23.48 9.19
C TRP A 4 5.51 -23.39 10.09
N GLY A 5 5.36 -23.67 11.40
CA GLY A 5 6.46 -23.67 12.38
C GLY A 5 6.84 -22.30 12.94
N ALA A 6 6.20 -21.22 12.52
CA ALA A 6 6.51 -19.87 13.00
C ALA A 6 6.02 -19.63 14.44
N LYS A 7 6.86 -18.99 15.26
CA LYS A 7 6.48 -18.48 16.59
C LYS A 7 5.79 -17.13 16.45
N VAL A 8 4.57 -17.01 16.98
CA VAL A 8 3.76 -15.79 16.88
C VAL A 8 3.80 -15.03 18.20
N HIS A 9 4.18 -13.75 18.13
CA HIS A 9 4.19 -12.82 19.25
C HIS A 9 3.20 -11.68 18.95
N PRO A 10 2.28 -11.33 19.86
CA PRO A 10 1.42 -10.16 19.68
C PRO A 10 2.28 -8.89 19.64
N SER A 11 1.91 -7.91 18.82
CA SER A 11 2.57 -6.60 18.72
C SER A 11 1.57 -5.50 19.09
N PRO A 12 1.92 -4.51 19.93
CA PRO A 12 3.23 -4.29 20.54
C PRO A 12 3.62 -5.38 21.55
N SER A 13 4.91 -5.65 21.72
CA SER A 13 5.42 -6.71 22.60
C SER A 13 6.51 -6.21 23.54
N GLU A 14 6.63 -6.84 24.71
CA GLU A 14 7.71 -6.58 25.67
C GLU A 14 9.10 -7.05 25.17
N LEU A 15 9.19 -7.71 24.01
CA LEU A 15 10.45 -8.28 23.50
C LEU A 15 11.37 -7.22 22.87
N THR A 16 10.81 -6.14 22.33
CA THR A 16 11.57 -5.09 21.64
C THR A 16 11.49 -3.77 22.40
N GLU A 17 12.50 -2.91 22.25
CA GLU A 17 12.49 -1.60 22.88
C GLU A 17 11.34 -0.72 22.35
N ALA A 18 11.09 -0.76 21.04
CA ALA A 18 9.95 -0.07 20.43
C ALA A 18 8.61 -0.53 21.02
N GLY A 19 8.40 -1.85 21.17
CA GLY A 19 7.18 -2.39 21.76
C GLY A 19 7.01 -1.97 23.22
N ARG A 20 8.08 -2.02 24.02
CA ARG A 20 8.06 -1.53 25.41
C ARG A 20 7.72 -0.04 25.51
N ARG A 21 8.28 0.81 24.65
CA ARG A 21 7.95 2.25 24.63
C ARG A 21 6.48 2.50 24.32
N ILE A 22 5.91 1.79 23.34
CA ILE A 22 4.48 1.92 23.01
C ILE A 22 3.61 1.47 24.18
N LEU A 23 3.92 0.32 24.80
CA LEU A 23 3.15 -0.20 25.94
C LEU A 23 3.28 0.66 27.20
N GLN A 24 4.40 1.38 27.39
CA GLN A 24 4.54 2.38 28.45
C GLN A 24 3.61 3.58 28.24
N SER A 25 3.42 4.03 27.00
CA SER A 25 2.51 5.13 26.68
C SER A 25 1.04 4.71 26.66
N ASP A 26 0.74 3.53 26.12
CA ASP A 26 -0.60 2.97 26.03
C ASP A 26 -0.54 1.44 26.21
N PRO A 27 -0.81 0.93 27.43
CA PRO A 27 -0.80 -0.50 27.71
C PRO A 27 -1.86 -1.31 26.93
N LEU A 28 -2.86 -0.65 26.35
CA LEU A 28 -3.94 -1.26 25.58
C LEU A 28 -3.83 -0.98 24.07
N SER A 29 -2.67 -0.51 23.61
CA SER A 29 -2.46 -0.16 22.20
C SER A 29 -2.84 -1.31 21.26
N PRO A 30 -3.69 -1.08 20.26
CA PRO A 30 -4.11 -2.11 19.30
C PRO A 30 -3.00 -2.50 18.30
N GLY A 31 -1.86 -1.79 18.31
CA GLY A 31 -0.77 -1.95 17.36
C GLY A 31 -1.06 -1.33 15.99
N SER A 32 -0.05 -1.35 15.11
CA SER A 32 -0.14 -0.83 13.75
C SER A 32 0.80 -1.58 12.80
N LEU A 33 0.49 -1.55 11.50
CA LEU A 33 1.08 -2.44 10.49
C LEU A 33 2.55 -2.14 10.13
N GLY A 34 3.13 -1.03 10.59
CA GLY A 34 4.37 -0.50 10.03
C GLY A 34 5.68 -1.22 10.42
N ILE A 35 5.73 -2.54 10.46
CA ILE A 35 6.96 -3.30 10.74
C ILE A 35 7.25 -4.36 9.65
N THR A 36 7.02 -4.07 8.37
CA THR A 36 7.56 -4.92 7.28
C THR A 36 7.67 -4.19 5.95
N ILE A 37 8.87 -3.73 5.57
CA ILE A 37 9.18 -3.38 4.16
C ILE A 37 10.65 -3.68 3.86
N LYS A 38 10.90 -4.78 3.17
CA LYS A 38 12.02 -4.96 2.24
C LYS A 38 11.74 -6.21 1.41
N GLU A 39 11.76 -6.06 0.09
CA GLU A 39 11.65 -7.13 -0.92
C GLU A 39 10.20 -7.56 -1.30
N ALA A 40 9.49 -6.66 -2.02
CA ALA A 40 8.30 -6.98 -2.81
C ALA A 40 8.19 -5.98 -3.99
N VAL A 41 9.23 -5.94 -4.80
CA VAL A 41 9.19 -5.33 -6.14
C VAL A 41 9.76 -6.36 -7.09
N GLU A 42 9.11 -7.52 -7.16
CA GLU A 42 9.23 -8.38 -8.32
C GLU A 42 7.95 -8.15 -9.12
N ALA A 43 8.05 -7.40 -10.23
CA ALA A 43 6.90 -7.04 -11.08
C ALA A 43 6.34 -8.24 -11.88
N VAL A 44 6.49 -9.46 -11.35
CA VAL A 44 6.10 -10.72 -11.95
C VAL A 44 4.62 -10.70 -12.32
N ILE A 45 3.76 -10.15 -11.45
CA ILE A 45 2.32 -10.05 -11.69
C ILE A 45 2.01 -9.31 -13.00
N GLY A 46 2.56 -8.11 -13.21
CA GLY A 46 2.29 -7.33 -14.41
C GLY A 46 2.93 -7.93 -15.67
N GLU A 47 4.13 -8.51 -15.56
CA GLU A 47 4.79 -9.20 -16.68
C GLU A 47 4.01 -10.43 -17.15
N GLU A 48 3.53 -11.24 -16.20
CA GLU A 48 2.69 -12.41 -16.50
C GLU A 48 1.37 -11.99 -17.11
N CYS A 49 0.73 -10.94 -16.57
CA CYS A 49 -0.52 -10.40 -17.10
C CYS A 49 -0.36 -9.95 -18.55
N ILE A 50 0.68 -9.19 -18.90
CA ILE A 50 0.95 -8.78 -20.29
C ILE A 50 1.11 -10.02 -21.20
N LYS A 51 1.86 -11.03 -20.77
CA LYS A 51 2.05 -12.27 -21.55
C LYS A 51 0.74 -13.03 -21.75
N GLN A 52 -0.08 -13.16 -20.71
CA GLN A 52 -1.38 -13.82 -20.77
C GLN A 52 -2.32 -13.08 -21.71
N MET A 53 -2.45 -11.76 -21.56
CA MET A 53 -3.28 -10.91 -22.43
C MET A 53 -2.83 -11.01 -23.90
N THR A 54 -1.51 -10.94 -24.14
CA THR A 54 -0.93 -11.10 -25.48
C THR A 54 -1.22 -12.48 -26.08
N THR A 55 -1.20 -13.53 -25.25
CA THR A 55 -1.52 -14.90 -25.69
C THR A 55 -2.96 -15.01 -26.19
N PHE A 56 -3.89 -14.24 -25.63
CA PHE A 56 -5.28 -14.16 -26.07
C PHE A 56 -5.53 -13.10 -27.15
N GLY A 57 -4.51 -12.32 -27.53
CA GLY A 57 -4.65 -11.20 -28.47
C GLY A 57 -5.44 -10.02 -27.89
N GLU A 58 -5.51 -9.91 -26.56
CA GLU A 58 -6.31 -8.91 -25.84
C GLU A 58 -5.43 -7.82 -25.21
N THR A 59 -6.03 -6.66 -24.96
CA THR A 59 -5.40 -5.55 -24.22
C THR A 59 -6.41 -4.91 -23.26
N PRO A 60 -6.03 -4.61 -22.01
CA PRO A 60 -6.96 -4.00 -21.06
C PRO A 60 -7.13 -2.50 -21.33
N ASP A 61 -8.37 -2.01 -21.23
CA ASP A 61 -8.67 -0.56 -21.21
C ASP A 61 -8.39 0.08 -19.84
N VAL A 62 -8.56 -0.71 -18.78
CA VAL A 62 -8.41 -0.27 -17.40
C VAL A 62 -7.69 -1.33 -16.57
N ILE A 63 -6.75 -0.89 -15.73
CA ILE A 63 -6.18 -1.67 -14.62
C ILE A 63 -6.68 -1.05 -13.33
N ILE A 64 -7.24 -1.90 -12.46
CA ILE A 64 -7.76 -1.51 -11.16
C ILE A 64 -7.13 -2.40 -10.11
N GLY A 65 -6.76 -1.84 -8.96
CA GLY A 65 -6.32 -2.63 -7.81
C GLY A 65 -6.37 -1.86 -6.50
N CYS A 66 -6.49 -2.59 -5.40
CA CYS A 66 -6.57 -1.99 -4.07
C CYS A 66 -5.19 -1.58 -3.55
N THR A 67 -5.13 -0.50 -2.78
CA THR A 67 -3.88 0.05 -2.29
C THR A 67 -3.92 0.29 -0.79
N GLY A 68 -3.09 -0.47 -0.06
CA GLY A 68 -2.67 -0.15 1.31
C GLY A 68 -1.35 0.62 1.24
N GLY A 69 -0.22 -0.09 1.21
CA GLY A 69 1.08 0.51 0.82
C GLY A 69 1.35 0.52 -0.69
N GLY A 70 0.48 -0.11 -1.49
CA GLY A 70 0.52 -0.08 -2.95
C GLY A 70 1.46 -1.06 -3.64
N CYS A 71 2.11 -1.99 -2.90
CA CYS A 71 3.02 -2.98 -3.52
C CYS A 71 2.31 -3.85 -4.57
N ASN A 72 1.19 -4.48 -4.24
CA ASN A 72 0.45 -5.34 -5.18
C ASN A 72 0.01 -4.58 -6.45
N PHE A 73 -0.47 -3.34 -6.27
CA PHE A 73 -0.90 -2.50 -7.38
C PHE A 73 0.29 -2.07 -8.23
N GLY A 74 1.42 -1.72 -7.60
CA GLY A 74 2.66 -1.39 -8.29
C GLY A 74 3.22 -2.56 -9.11
N GLU A 75 3.25 -3.77 -8.54
CA GLU A 75 3.70 -4.98 -9.25
C GLU A 75 2.87 -5.28 -10.49
N LEU A 76 1.55 -5.06 -10.43
CA LEU A 76 0.67 -5.19 -11.59
C LEU A 76 0.86 -4.01 -12.57
N CYS A 77 0.89 -2.77 -12.08
CA CYS A 77 0.73 -1.56 -12.88
C CYS A 77 2.03 -1.10 -13.56
N PHE A 78 3.20 -1.27 -12.94
CA PHE A 78 4.45 -0.72 -13.48
C PHE A 78 4.84 -1.26 -14.87
N PRO A 79 4.68 -2.57 -15.17
CA PRO A 79 4.88 -3.06 -16.53
C PRO A 79 4.00 -2.34 -17.57
N PHE A 80 2.74 -2.07 -17.26
CA PHE A 80 1.84 -1.32 -18.16
C PHE A 80 2.16 0.17 -18.23
N ILE A 81 2.70 0.76 -17.14
CA ILE A 81 3.26 2.12 -17.20
C ILE A 81 4.45 2.14 -18.17
N ARG A 82 5.34 1.15 -18.13
CA ARG A 82 6.43 1.03 -19.10
C ARG A 82 5.88 0.94 -20.53
N GLU A 83 4.91 0.07 -20.80
CA GLU A 83 4.33 -0.06 -22.15
C GLU A 83 3.72 1.27 -22.64
N LYS A 84 3.18 2.10 -21.73
CA LYS A 84 2.76 3.47 -22.05
C LYS A 84 3.90 4.40 -22.40
N LEU A 85 4.97 4.40 -21.59
CA LEU A 85 6.12 5.29 -21.81
C LEU A 85 6.84 4.98 -23.12
N ILE A 86 6.81 3.73 -23.59
CA ILE A 86 7.37 3.33 -24.89
C ILE A 86 6.36 3.37 -26.05
N GLY A 87 5.15 3.91 -25.81
CA GLY A 87 4.15 4.17 -26.84
C GLY A 87 3.37 2.95 -27.34
N LYS A 88 3.40 1.83 -26.62
CA LYS A 88 2.70 0.60 -27.03
C LYS A 88 1.26 0.50 -26.52
N MET A 89 0.97 1.07 -25.35
CA MET A 89 -0.36 0.98 -24.73
C MET A 89 -0.73 2.28 -24.03
N ASN A 90 -2.00 2.68 -24.03
CA ASN A 90 -2.45 3.80 -23.21
C ASN A 90 -3.80 3.47 -22.58
N LEU A 91 -3.73 3.00 -21.35
CA LEU A 91 -4.87 2.54 -20.57
C LEU A 91 -5.00 3.31 -19.25
N LEU A 92 -6.20 3.27 -18.67
CA LEU A 92 -6.49 3.89 -17.39
C LEU A 92 -5.98 3.03 -16.25
N LYS A 93 -5.26 3.60 -15.28
CA LYS A 93 -4.79 2.86 -14.10
C LYS A 93 -5.35 3.51 -12.84
N ARG A 94 -6.21 2.79 -12.14
CA ARG A 94 -6.96 3.29 -10.99
C ARG A 94 -6.62 2.50 -9.73
N SER A 95 -6.00 3.18 -8.78
CA SER A 95 -5.84 2.67 -7.42
C SER A 95 -7.11 2.91 -6.60
N ILE A 96 -7.46 1.93 -5.76
CA ILE A 96 -8.63 1.97 -4.89
C ILE A 96 -8.20 1.94 -3.43
N GLU A 97 -8.56 2.98 -2.70
CA GLU A 97 -8.28 3.15 -1.26
C GLU A 97 -9.58 3.07 -0.45
N PRO A 98 -9.53 2.70 0.84
CA PRO A 98 -10.66 2.91 1.72
C PRO A 98 -10.78 4.40 2.06
N THR A 99 -11.99 4.93 2.18
CA THR A 99 -12.21 6.29 2.70
C THR A 99 -11.70 6.49 4.12
N ALA A 100 -11.48 5.41 4.88
CA ALA A 100 -10.90 5.42 6.22
C ALA A 100 -9.37 5.64 6.22
N CYS A 101 -8.66 5.21 5.16
CA CYS A 101 -7.21 5.41 4.98
C CYS A 101 -6.88 5.87 3.54
N PRO A 102 -7.33 7.06 3.10
CA PRO A 102 -7.15 7.52 1.72
C PRO A 102 -5.80 8.26 1.53
N SER A 103 -4.69 7.53 1.59
CA SER A 103 -3.34 8.12 1.57
C SER A 103 -3.00 8.86 0.28
N LEU A 104 -3.32 8.31 -0.90
CA LEU A 104 -3.15 9.00 -2.19
C LEU A 104 -4.22 10.08 -2.39
N ALA A 105 -5.48 9.76 -2.09
CA ALA A 105 -6.58 10.66 -2.41
C ALA A 105 -6.68 11.90 -1.47
N LYS A 106 -6.17 11.81 -0.23
CA LYS A 106 -6.21 12.93 0.74
C LYS A 106 -4.89 13.20 1.48
N GLY A 107 -3.92 12.30 1.40
CA GLY A 107 -2.64 12.49 2.09
C GLY A 107 -1.77 13.56 1.45
N VAL A 108 -0.69 13.91 2.15
CA VAL A 108 0.27 14.93 1.71
C VAL A 108 1.49 14.24 1.10
N PHE A 109 1.96 14.73 -0.05
CA PHE A 109 3.21 14.27 -0.65
C PHE A 109 4.45 14.91 0.01
N SER A 110 4.97 14.28 1.06
CA SER A 110 6.06 14.82 1.90
C SER A 110 7.08 13.74 2.27
N TYR A 111 8.20 14.15 2.87
CA TYR A 111 9.10 13.18 3.50
C TYR A 111 8.51 12.79 4.85
N GLY A 112 8.36 11.48 5.10
CA GLY A 112 7.83 10.96 6.35
C GLY A 112 8.41 9.59 6.69
N SER A 113 8.20 9.17 7.93
CA SER A 113 8.58 7.83 8.37
C SER A 113 7.69 6.78 7.69
N GLY A 114 8.32 5.69 7.22
CA GLY A 114 7.63 4.50 6.69
C GLY A 114 7.09 3.59 7.79
N ASP A 115 7.44 3.84 9.04
CA ASP A 115 6.94 3.10 10.18
C ASP A 115 6.45 4.05 11.29
N PRO A 116 5.45 3.64 12.06
CA PRO A 116 4.94 4.39 13.21
C PRO A 116 5.98 4.68 14.29
N THR A 117 7.09 3.93 14.33
CA THR A 117 8.14 4.11 15.36
C THR A 117 9.27 5.05 14.93
N GLY A 118 9.26 5.58 13.69
CA GLY A 118 10.31 6.48 13.20
C GLY A 118 11.66 5.81 12.95
N MET A 119 11.71 4.47 12.87
CA MET A 119 12.96 3.71 12.77
C MET A 119 13.47 3.55 11.34
N THR A 120 12.59 3.72 10.35
CA THR A 120 12.95 3.70 8.94
C THR A 120 13.54 5.04 8.50
N PRO A 121 14.38 5.06 7.45
CA PRO A 121 14.74 6.29 6.76
C PRO A 121 13.48 7.03 6.29
N LEU A 122 13.56 8.36 6.21
CA LEU A 122 12.47 9.16 5.65
C LEU A 122 12.27 8.82 4.16
N LEU A 123 11.03 8.55 3.80
CA LEU A 123 10.61 8.26 2.44
C LEU A 123 9.78 9.43 1.91
N LYS A 124 10.04 9.85 0.66
CA LYS A 124 9.18 10.81 -0.03
C LYS A 124 7.95 10.06 -0.56
N MET A 125 6.81 10.25 0.09
CA MET A 125 5.58 9.53 -0.22
C MET A 125 4.33 10.33 0.11
N HIS A 126 3.19 9.91 -0.44
CA HIS A 126 1.89 10.28 0.10
C HIS A 126 1.71 9.66 1.48
N THR A 127 1.27 10.46 2.44
CA THR A 127 1.10 10.02 3.83
C THR A 127 -0.02 10.76 4.53
N LEU A 128 -0.71 10.04 5.42
CA LEU A 128 -1.67 10.60 6.38
C LEU A 128 -1.01 11.01 7.71
N GLY A 129 0.29 10.75 7.87
CA GLY A 129 1.04 10.85 9.13
C GLY A 129 1.37 9.46 9.69
N HIS A 130 2.59 9.26 10.20
CA HIS A 130 3.04 7.94 10.69
C HIS A 130 2.39 7.50 12.00
N ASP A 131 1.81 8.46 12.71
CA ASP A 131 0.99 8.34 13.90
C ASP A 131 -0.51 8.23 13.59
N PHE A 132 -0.90 8.22 12.31
CA PHE A 132 -2.29 8.08 11.90
C PHE A 132 -2.86 6.73 12.35
N ILE A 133 -4.05 6.79 12.96
CA ILE A 133 -4.83 5.61 13.37
C ILE A 133 -6.22 5.73 12.71
N PRO A 134 -6.65 4.76 11.91
CA PRO A 134 -7.98 4.76 11.32
C PRO A 134 -9.08 4.55 12.36
N ASP A 135 -10.32 4.88 11.99
CA ASP A 135 -11.48 4.66 12.85
C ASP A 135 -11.59 3.18 13.28
N PRO A 136 -11.75 2.89 14.59
CA PRO A 136 -11.87 1.51 15.10
C PRO A 136 -12.98 0.67 14.46
N ILE A 137 -14.02 1.28 13.87
CA ILE A 137 -15.08 0.54 13.18
C ILE A 137 -14.69 0.06 11.78
N HIS A 138 -13.53 0.50 11.28
CA HIS A 138 -13.07 0.10 9.94
C HIS A 138 -12.51 -1.33 9.96
N ALA A 139 -13.12 -2.20 9.16
CA ALA A 139 -12.78 -3.61 9.06
C ALA A 139 -12.29 -4.03 7.66
N GLY A 140 -12.19 -3.08 6.71
CA GLY A 140 -11.81 -3.34 5.31
C GLY A 140 -10.32 -3.58 5.06
N GLY A 141 -9.47 -3.57 6.09
CA GLY A 141 -8.01 -3.62 5.92
C GLY A 141 -7.46 -2.34 5.27
N LEU A 142 -6.32 -2.45 4.57
CA LEU A 142 -5.66 -1.31 3.90
C LEU A 142 -5.36 -0.14 4.87
N LEU A 143 -4.80 -0.46 6.04
CA LEU A 143 -4.65 0.47 7.17
C LEU A 143 -3.34 1.26 7.19
N TYR A 144 -2.46 1.02 6.23
CA TYR A 144 -1.15 1.66 6.21
C TYR A 144 -1.31 3.15 5.90
N HIS A 145 -0.58 4.01 6.62
CA HIS A 145 -0.72 5.46 6.55
C HIS A 145 -0.11 6.07 5.30
N GLY A 146 0.86 5.39 4.70
CA GLY A 146 1.64 5.87 3.57
C GLY A 146 1.35 5.14 2.27
N MET A 147 1.96 5.61 1.19
CA MET A 147 2.02 4.89 -0.08
C MET A 147 3.48 4.69 -0.47
N THR A 148 3.82 3.63 -1.20
CA THR A 148 5.23 3.47 -1.64
C THR A 148 5.71 4.69 -2.46
N PRO A 149 7.00 5.07 -2.37
CA PRO A 149 7.53 6.25 -3.08
C PRO A 149 7.31 6.21 -4.59
N LEU A 150 7.46 5.03 -5.21
CA LEU A 150 7.28 4.88 -6.66
C LEU A 150 5.83 5.07 -7.09
N ILE A 151 4.86 4.52 -6.34
CA ILE A 151 3.43 4.73 -6.62
C ILE A 151 3.05 6.18 -6.37
N SER A 152 3.53 6.76 -5.27
CA SER A 152 3.33 8.20 -4.97
C SER A 152 3.84 9.07 -6.11
N HIS A 153 5.03 8.78 -6.62
CA HIS A 153 5.60 9.53 -7.73
C HIS A 153 4.84 9.32 -9.05
N ALA A 154 4.42 8.08 -9.35
CA ALA A 154 3.62 7.79 -10.53
C ALA A 154 2.26 8.52 -10.51
N TYR A 155 1.65 8.65 -9.33
CA TYR A 155 0.44 9.44 -9.12
C TYR A 155 0.66 10.94 -9.35
N GLU A 156 1.73 11.52 -8.78
CA GLU A 156 2.11 12.93 -9.02
C GLU A 156 2.37 13.25 -10.49
N LEU A 157 2.90 12.28 -11.26
CA LEU A 157 3.13 12.41 -12.69
C LEU A 157 1.85 12.24 -13.54
N GLY A 158 0.69 11.97 -12.94
CA GLY A 158 -0.55 11.70 -13.65
C GLY A 158 -0.54 10.40 -14.46
N LEU A 159 0.31 9.43 -14.10
CA LEU A 159 0.40 8.14 -14.78
C LEU A 159 -0.69 7.15 -14.33
N MET A 160 -1.36 7.47 -13.22
CA MET A 160 -2.45 6.72 -12.59
C MET A 160 -3.36 7.67 -11.81
N GLU A 161 -4.52 7.19 -11.40
CA GLU A 161 -5.46 7.90 -10.53
C GLU A 161 -5.75 7.11 -9.25
N ALA A 162 -6.34 7.78 -8.26
CA ALA A 162 -6.73 7.21 -6.98
C ALA A 162 -8.19 7.53 -6.68
N VAL A 163 -8.94 6.54 -6.21
CA VAL A 163 -10.34 6.68 -5.78
C VAL A 163 -10.48 6.07 -4.40
N ALA A 164 -11.13 6.78 -3.49
CA ALA A 164 -11.45 6.28 -2.16
C ALA A 164 -12.92 5.86 -2.08
N ILE A 165 -13.18 4.64 -1.60
CA ILE A 165 -14.53 4.06 -1.48
C ILE A 165 -14.85 3.62 -0.05
N LEU A 166 -16.14 3.62 0.30
CA LEU A 166 -16.61 3.24 1.63
C LEU A 166 -16.49 1.72 1.84
N GLN A 167 -16.12 1.27 3.04
CA GLN A 167 -16.04 -0.16 3.34
C GLN A 167 -17.39 -0.89 3.14
N THR A 168 -18.51 -0.21 3.37
CA THR A 168 -19.84 -0.78 3.16
C THR A 168 -20.15 -1.01 1.68
N GLU A 169 -19.61 -0.17 0.80
CA GLU A 169 -19.71 -0.36 -0.65
C GLU A 169 -18.83 -1.54 -1.09
N CYS A 170 -17.63 -1.68 -0.51
CA CYS A 170 -16.73 -2.82 -0.79
C CYS A 170 -17.31 -4.18 -0.38
N PHE A 171 -18.18 -4.22 0.63
CA PHE A 171 -18.71 -5.45 1.23
C PHE A 171 -20.06 -5.89 0.66
N GLN A 172 -20.64 -5.11 -0.25
CA GLN A 172 -21.87 -5.44 -0.98
C GLN A 172 -21.57 -6.31 -2.19
#